data_AF-A0A816T229-F1
#
_entry.id   AF-A0A816T229-F1
#
_cell.length_a   1.000
_cell.length_b   1.000
_cell.length_c   1.000
_cell.angle_alpha   90.00
_cell.angle_beta   90.00
_cell.angle_gamma   90.00
#
_symmetry.space_group_name_H-M   'P 1'
#
loop_
_entity.id
_entity.type
_entity.pdbx_description
1 polymer ?
#
loop_
_entity_poly.entity_id
_entity_poly.type
_entity_poly.pdbx_seq_one_letter_code
_entity_poly.pdbx_strand_id
1 'polypeptide(L)'
;MFSPYIVISNAVQPERPIILTTESIDWTGQLNADDTSHKIGIYKAITYANEMTLKGRFSGYGGYNVGSLGQAKMLLQLSDMRGMDGQPALTINGSKRQLFNFASPSQNSFLGMGQAEVTLTPEDIQQGFNFEIRAKVNGLSSIELIPFAKNNTVNLQSKWPSPSYFGSALPNQKYATKGFNASWSNPFLANENATLLKDCLTNQISDACGALNNNARGYGVKLINGIDAYQMLQRTIKYALLFLTITFCAFFLFETLQDLRIHPIQYTLFESSQDQEPSLKKLMVSALPEFELKHKALTQWSKNDVSHFYANSNQTIVSLGSLLLASHEGLGFDFNRQRLLQKLILFSA
;
A
#
# COMPACT_ATOMS: atom_id res chain seq x y z
N MET A 1 11.35 10.82 3.63
CA MET A 1 12.78 11.16 3.60
C MET A 1 12.96 12.38 2.71
N PHE A 2 13.78 13.34 3.15
CA PHE A 2 14.00 14.59 2.43
C PHE A 2 15.29 14.54 1.61
N SER A 3 15.30 15.28 0.51
CA SER A 3 16.51 15.53 -0.27
C SER A 3 17.60 16.18 0.60
N PRO A 4 18.88 15.86 0.39
CA PRO A 4 19.97 16.52 1.09
C PRO A 4 19.98 18.02 0.81
N TYR A 5 20.35 18.80 1.81
CA TYR A 5 20.55 20.25 1.71
C TYR A 5 21.69 20.68 2.62
N ILE A 6 22.25 21.86 2.39
CA ILE A 6 23.37 22.38 3.16
C ILE A 6 22.89 23.58 3.98
N VAL A 7 23.27 23.58 5.25
CA VAL A 7 23.11 24.71 6.17
C VAL A 7 24.48 25.26 6.47
N ILE A 8 24.66 26.56 6.24
CA ILE A 8 25.89 27.27 6.59
C ILE A 8 25.56 28.22 7.71
N SER A 9 26.21 28.04 8.86
CA SER A 9 26.09 29.02 9.94
C SER A 9 26.80 30.31 9.55
N ASN A 10 26.17 31.45 9.84
CA ASN A 10 26.77 32.75 9.61
C ASN A 10 27.57 33.14 10.87
N ALA A 11 28.87 33.42 10.72
CA ALA A 11 29.73 33.76 11.85
C ALA A 11 29.36 35.10 12.50
N VAL A 12 28.66 35.98 11.78
CA VAL A 12 28.24 37.32 12.23
C VAL A 12 26.80 37.32 12.77
N GLN A 13 25.91 36.49 12.20
CA GLN A 13 24.51 36.36 12.63
C GLN A 13 24.07 34.88 12.67
N PRO A 14 24.36 34.15 13.76
CA PRO A 14 24.06 32.71 13.83
C PRO A 14 22.57 32.37 13.70
N GLU A 15 21.67 33.34 13.96
CA GLU A 15 20.22 33.18 13.85
C GLU A 15 19.71 33.14 12.40
N ARG A 16 20.53 33.52 11.41
CA ARG A 16 20.15 33.54 9.98
C ARG A 16 21.09 32.66 9.17
N PRO A 17 20.88 31.32 9.18
CA PRO A 17 21.70 30.41 8.39
C PRO A 17 21.44 30.58 6.89
N ILE A 18 22.47 30.33 6.09
CA ILE A 18 22.33 30.28 4.63
C ILE A 18 21.98 28.84 4.23
N ILE A 19 20.91 28.68 3.46
CA ILE A 19 20.40 27.38 3.02
C ILE A 19 20.69 27.20 1.53
N LEU A 20 21.48 26.17 1.20
CA LEU A 20 21.73 25.77 -0.17
C LEU A 20 21.00 24.45 -0.47
N THR A 21 20.14 24.49 -1.47
CA THR A 21 19.52 23.29 -2.05
C THR A 21 20.32 22.82 -3.26
N THR A 22 20.17 21.54 -3.59
CA THR A 22 20.81 20.92 -4.76
C THR A 22 20.28 21.51 -6.06
N GLU A 23 21.13 21.67 -7.05
CA GLU A 23 20.74 22.13 -8.39
C GLU A 23 20.03 21.01 -9.16
N SER A 24 20.66 19.84 -9.19
CA SER A 24 20.12 18.61 -9.74
C SER A 24 20.31 17.44 -8.78
N ILE A 25 19.35 16.52 -8.78
CA ILE A 25 19.46 15.26 -8.05
C ILE A 25 18.81 14.10 -8.81
N ASP A 26 19.54 13.01 -8.93
CA ASP A 26 19.05 11.71 -9.39
C ASP A 26 19.05 10.76 -8.20
N TRP A 27 17.86 10.38 -7.77
CA TRP A 27 17.64 9.41 -6.71
C TRP A 27 17.34 8.05 -7.32
N THR A 28 18.15 7.06 -7.01
CA THR A 28 17.88 5.66 -7.31
C THR A 28 17.70 4.86 -6.03
N GLY A 29 16.69 4.00 -5.98
CA GLY A 29 16.43 3.13 -4.82
C GLY A 29 15.97 1.75 -5.25
N GLN A 30 16.55 0.73 -4.62
CA GLN A 30 16.15 -0.66 -4.77
C GLN A 30 15.48 -1.15 -3.48
N LEU A 31 14.15 -1.31 -3.55
CA LEU A 31 13.31 -1.76 -2.46
C LEU A 31 13.20 -3.29 -2.48
N ASN A 32 13.86 -3.94 -1.52
CA ASN A 32 13.72 -5.36 -1.26
C ASN A 32 12.68 -5.54 -0.15
N ALA A 33 11.43 -5.77 -0.54
CA ALA A 33 10.31 -5.98 0.38
C ALA A 33 10.21 -7.44 0.83
N ASP A 34 9.82 -7.65 2.09
CA ASP A 34 9.60 -8.96 2.71
C ASP A 34 8.40 -8.92 3.67
N ASP A 35 7.58 -9.98 3.65
CA ASP A 35 6.42 -10.18 4.54
C ASP A 35 6.61 -11.37 5.50
N THR A 36 7.78 -12.00 5.49
CA THR A 36 8.05 -13.24 6.23
C THR A 36 8.83 -13.05 7.53
N SER A 37 9.74 -12.07 7.58
CA SER A 37 10.57 -11.74 8.74
C SER A 37 9.78 -11.39 10.00
N HIS A 38 8.63 -10.74 9.85
CA HIS A 38 7.82 -10.26 10.97
C HIS A 38 6.36 -10.70 10.83
N LYS A 39 6.04 -11.87 11.41
CA LYS A 39 4.69 -12.46 11.40
C LYS A 39 4.23 -12.86 12.80
N ILE A 40 2.96 -12.60 13.11
CA ILE A 40 2.26 -13.09 14.30
C ILE A 40 0.96 -13.75 13.85
N GLY A 41 0.90 -15.08 13.93
CA GLY A 41 -0.24 -15.84 13.43
C GLY A 41 -0.52 -15.58 11.95
N ILE A 42 -1.71 -15.06 11.64
CA ILE A 42 -2.13 -14.67 10.27
C ILE A 42 -1.70 -13.25 9.88
N TYR A 43 -1.22 -12.45 10.84
CA TYR A 43 -0.81 -11.07 10.60
C TYR A 43 0.64 -11.01 10.15
N LYS A 44 0.87 -10.34 9.02
CA LYS A 44 2.19 -10.13 8.44
C LYS A 44 2.47 -8.64 8.37
N ALA A 45 3.61 -8.21 8.90
CA ALA A 45 4.11 -6.86 8.71
C ALA A 45 5.01 -6.83 7.47
N ILE A 46 4.66 -5.98 6.50
CA ILE A 46 5.53 -5.77 5.33
C ILE A 46 6.67 -4.85 5.75
N THR A 47 7.88 -5.37 5.63
CA THR A 47 9.11 -4.61 5.80
C THR A 47 9.81 -4.45 4.46
N TYR A 48 10.70 -3.48 4.36
CA TYR A 48 11.57 -3.35 3.20
C TYR A 48 12.96 -2.92 3.64
N ALA A 49 13.97 -3.40 2.91
CA ALA A 49 15.31 -2.85 2.89
C ALA A 49 15.49 -2.05 1.60
N ASN A 50 15.78 -0.76 1.72
CA ASN A 50 16.03 0.11 0.58
C ASN A 50 17.53 0.45 0.49
N GLU A 51 18.17 0.02 -0.59
CA GLU A 51 19.50 0.49 -0.94
C GLU A 51 19.36 1.71 -1.87
N MET A 52 19.73 2.89 -1.37
CA MET A 52 19.56 4.14 -2.09
C MET A 52 20.90 4.76 -2.46
N THR A 53 20.94 5.31 -3.68
CA THR A 53 22.04 6.13 -4.16
C THR A 53 21.47 7.45 -4.68
N LEU A 54 21.91 8.55 -4.08
CA LEU A 54 21.56 9.92 -4.47
C LEU A 54 22.78 10.54 -5.14
N LYS A 55 22.67 10.89 -6.41
CA LYS A 55 23.72 11.60 -7.16
C LYS A 55 23.23 12.98 -7.52
N GLY A 56 24.07 13.99 -7.43
CA GLY A 56 23.65 15.34 -7.77
C GLY A 56 24.77 16.34 -7.74
N ARG A 57 24.38 17.60 -7.90
CA ARG A 57 25.31 18.73 -7.91
C ARG A 57 24.79 19.87 -7.03
N PHE A 58 25.71 20.45 -6.25
CA PHE A 58 25.51 21.75 -5.62
C PHE A 58 26.20 22.83 -6.46
N SER A 59 25.48 23.91 -6.74
CA SER A 59 26.05 25.10 -7.35
C SER A 59 26.97 25.81 -6.35
N GLY A 60 28.10 26.33 -6.84
CA GLY A 60 29.00 27.12 -6.01
C GLY A 60 28.33 28.38 -5.46
N TYR A 61 28.59 28.69 -4.19
CA TYR A 61 28.09 29.89 -3.52
C TYR A 61 29.20 30.93 -3.37
N GLY A 62 29.21 31.92 -4.27
CA GLY A 62 30.23 32.98 -4.32
C GLY A 62 29.87 34.28 -3.58
N GLY A 63 28.79 34.29 -2.78
CA GLY A 63 28.24 35.51 -2.19
C GLY A 63 28.99 36.08 -0.98
N TYR A 64 29.99 35.38 -0.44
CA TYR A 64 30.68 35.77 0.80
C TYR A 64 32.17 35.40 0.78
N ASN A 65 33.00 36.21 1.45
CA ASN A 65 34.41 35.91 1.72
C ASN A 65 34.51 34.67 2.61
N VAL A 66 35.34 33.68 2.22
CA VAL A 66 35.53 32.39 2.92
C VAL A 66 35.68 32.56 4.43
N GLY A 67 36.41 33.59 4.87
CA GLY A 67 36.71 33.84 6.28
C GLY A 67 35.52 34.29 7.15
N SER A 68 34.36 34.58 6.54
CA SER A 68 33.13 34.97 7.24
C SER A 68 32.06 33.86 7.27
N LEU A 69 32.30 32.77 6.54
CA LEU A 69 31.44 31.60 6.57
C LEU A 69 31.75 30.80 7.84
N GLY A 70 30.72 30.49 8.62
CA GLY A 70 30.82 29.54 9.71
C GLY A 70 30.91 28.10 9.21
N GLN A 71 30.52 27.16 10.07
CA GLN A 71 30.53 25.74 9.74
C GLN A 71 29.44 25.41 8.70
N ALA A 72 29.85 24.83 7.58
CA ALA A 72 28.94 24.29 6.57
C ALA A 72 28.64 22.81 6.88
N LYS A 73 27.37 22.48 7.08
CA LYS A 73 26.90 21.11 7.32
C LYS A 73 25.92 20.69 6.24
N MET A 74 26.16 19.55 5.62
CA MET A 74 25.16 18.87 4.80
C MET A 74 24.29 18.00 5.70
N LEU A 75 22.98 18.13 5.56
CA LEU A 75 21.99 17.42 6.35
C LEU A 75 21.22 16.43 5.48
N LEU A 76 20.98 15.25 6.03
CA LEU A 76 20.10 14.22 5.49
C LEU A 76 19.05 13.87 6.53
N GLN A 77 17.77 14.13 6.23
CA GLN A 77 16.68 13.95 7.18
C GLN A 77 15.76 12.80 6.80
N LEU A 78 15.45 11.98 7.81
CA LEU A 78 14.55 10.85 7.70
C LEU A 78 13.43 11.00 8.74
N SER A 79 12.24 10.53 8.38
CA SER A 79 11.10 10.49 9.29
C SER A 79 11.37 9.62 10.52
N ASP A 80 12.14 8.55 10.35
CA ASP A 80 12.58 7.67 11.43
C ASP A 80 14.03 7.22 11.20
N MET A 81 14.94 7.66 12.07
CA MET A 81 16.36 7.30 11.99
C MET A 81 16.64 5.87 12.44
N ARG A 82 15.72 5.21 13.16
CA ARG A 82 15.88 3.81 13.59
C ARG A 82 15.93 2.86 12.39
N GLY A 83 15.35 3.27 11.27
CA GLY A 83 15.42 2.53 10.02
C GLY A 83 16.78 2.59 9.32
N MET A 84 17.68 3.49 9.72
CA MET A 84 18.95 3.65 9.02
C MET A 84 19.93 2.52 9.36
N ASP A 85 20.32 1.74 8.36
CA ASP A 85 21.25 0.62 8.49
C ASP A 85 22.69 1.09 8.25
N GLY A 86 23.29 1.64 9.31
CA GLY A 86 24.64 2.20 9.28
C GLY A 86 24.73 3.65 8.79
N GLN A 87 25.92 4.23 8.90
CA GLN A 87 26.16 5.62 8.52
C GLN A 87 26.12 5.80 6.99
N PRO A 88 25.36 6.77 6.47
CA PRO A 88 25.41 7.13 5.06
C PRO A 88 26.82 7.56 4.67
N ALA A 89 27.24 7.17 3.47
CA ALA A 89 28.54 7.54 2.92
C ALA A 89 28.39 8.62 1.85
N LEU A 90 29.06 9.76 2.05
CA LEU A 90 29.21 10.83 1.08
C LEU A 90 30.50 10.66 0.28
N THR A 91 30.41 10.75 -1.04
CA THR A 91 31.56 10.89 -1.93
C THR A 91 31.45 12.21 -2.69
N ILE A 92 32.43 13.10 -2.51
CA ILE A 92 32.53 14.40 -3.19
C ILE A 92 33.52 14.27 -4.36
N ASN A 93 33.09 14.71 -5.55
CA ASN A 93 33.88 14.71 -6.79
C ASN A 93 34.57 13.36 -7.10
N GLY A 94 33.94 12.24 -6.69
CA GLY A 94 34.43 10.88 -6.92
C GLY A 94 35.54 10.38 -5.99
N SER A 95 36.24 11.26 -5.27
CA SER A 95 37.47 10.90 -4.55
C SER A 95 37.40 11.11 -3.04
N LYS A 96 36.78 12.20 -2.57
CA LYS A 96 36.73 12.56 -1.15
C LYS A 96 35.56 11.84 -0.48
N ARG A 97 35.85 10.82 0.34
CA ARG A 97 34.83 10.04 1.06
C ARG A 97 34.72 10.51 2.51
N GLN A 98 33.49 10.73 2.96
CA GLN A 98 33.15 11.07 4.34
C GLN A 98 31.92 10.27 4.78
N LEU A 99 31.80 10.00 6.07
CA LEU A 99 30.60 9.39 6.64
C LEU A 99 29.77 10.48 7.31
N PHE A 100 28.45 10.35 7.19
CA PHE A 100 27.54 11.18 7.98
C PHE A 100 27.55 10.69 9.43
N ASN A 101 27.56 11.64 10.36
CA ASN A 101 27.36 11.38 11.78
C ASN A 101 25.88 11.51 12.09
N PHE A 102 25.37 10.65 12.97
CA PHE A 102 24.04 10.84 13.52
C PHE A 102 24.12 11.98 14.53
N ALA A 103 23.43 13.08 14.23
CA ALA A 103 23.31 14.14 15.20
C ALA A 103 22.42 13.64 16.34
N SER A 104 22.82 13.86 17.59
CA SER A 104 21.88 13.79 18.70
C SER A 104 20.69 14.69 18.36
N PRO A 105 19.44 14.32 18.68
CA PRO A 105 18.31 15.23 18.57
C PRO A 105 18.67 16.48 19.36
N SER A 106 19.12 17.53 18.67
CA SER A 106 19.32 18.81 19.32
C SER A 106 17.91 19.30 19.65
N GLN A 107 17.78 20.06 20.73
CA GLN A 107 16.52 20.77 21.02
C GLN A 107 16.08 21.70 19.87
N ASN A 108 16.95 21.88 18.85
CA ASN A 108 16.75 22.68 17.66
C ASN A 108 16.71 21.82 16.37
N SER A 109 16.27 20.55 16.41
CA SER A 109 15.88 19.87 15.16
C SER A 109 14.70 20.65 14.56
N PHE A 110 14.98 21.45 13.54
CA PHE A 110 14.01 22.39 12.94
C PHE A 110 12.71 21.72 12.47
N LEU A 111 12.76 20.41 12.20
CA LEU A 111 11.62 19.63 11.72
C LEU A 111 11.15 18.56 12.72
N GLY A 112 11.73 18.50 13.93
CA GLY A 112 11.42 17.44 14.91
C GLY A 112 11.75 16.02 14.42
N MET A 113 12.49 15.90 13.33
CA MET A 113 12.91 14.64 12.73
C MET A 113 14.36 14.33 13.09
N GLY A 114 14.74 13.07 12.95
CA GLY A 114 16.13 12.68 13.08
C GLY A 114 16.93 13.07 11.84
N GLN A 115 18.19 13.46 12.06
CA GLN A 115 19.08 13.95 11.01
C GLN A 115 20.45 13.30 11.09
N ALA A 116 21.03 13.02 9.92
CA ALA A 116 22.43 12.71 9.76
C ALA A 116 23.14 13.94 9.19
N GLU A 117 24.33 14.27 9.69
CA GLU A 117 25.08 15.46 9.29
C GLU A 117 26.53 15.16 8.92
N VAL A 118 27.08 15.89 7.97
CA VAL A 118 28.51 15.86 7.62
C VAL A 118 29.02 17.27 7.40
N THR A 119 30.21 17.58 7.91
CA THR A 119 30.83 18.89 7.77
C THR A 119 31.57 18.99 6.45
N LEU A 120 31.30 20.05 5.70
CA LEU A 120 31.92 20.35 4.40
C LEU A 120 33.03 21.38 4.57
N THR A 121 34.00 21.39 3.65
CA THR A 121 35.03 22.44 3.65
C THR A 121 34.51 23.68 2.91
N PRO A 122 34.89 24.90 3.33
CA PRO A 122 34.44 26.12 2.66
C PRO A 122 34.78 26.16 1.16
N GLU A 123 35.90 25.54 0.75
CA GLU A 123 36.33 25.42 -0.65
C GLU A 123 35.32 24.64 -1.50
N ASP A 124 34.78 23.53 -0.98
CA ASP A 124 33.76 22.72 -1.67
C ASP A 124 32.52 23.61 -1.96
N ILE A 125 32.11 24.42 -0.98
CA ILE A 125 30.92 25.28 -1.08
C ILE A 125 31.10 26.38 -2.14
N GLN A 126 32.28 26.99 -2.23
CA GLN A 126 32.49 28.10 -3.16
C GLN A 126 32.51 27.68 -4.62
N GLN A 127 33.18 26.57 -4.93
CA GLN A 127 33.30 26.09 -6.31
C GLN A 127 32.05 25.30 -6.74
N GLY A 128 31.31 24.75 -5.77
CA GLY A 128 30.29 23.76 -6.02
C GLY A 128 30.92 22.41 -6.33
N PHE A 129 30.15 21.34 -6.13
CA PHE A 129 30.68 19.99 -6.22
C PHE A 129 29.60 19.00 -6.64
N ASN A 130 30.07 17.89 -7.23
CA ASN A 130 29.24 16.73 -7.47
C ASN A 130 29.30 15.82 -6.24
N PHE A 131 28.16 15.28 -5.85
CA PHE A 131 28.08 14.39 -4.70
C PHE A 131 27.41 13.07 -5.09
N GLU A 132 27.81 12.02 -4.37
CA GLU A 132 27.13 10.73 -4.35
C GLU A 132 26.95 10.32 -2.89
N ILE A 133 25.70 10.13 -2.47
CA ILE A 133 25.34 9.61 -1.15
C ILE A 133 24.82 8.19 -1.32
N ARG A 134 25.41 7.24 -0.60
CA ARG A 134 24.89 5.88 -0.48
C ARG A 134 24.39 5.66 0.94
N ALA A 135 23.15 5.18 1.05
CA ALA A 135 22.55 4.84 2.33
C ALA A 135 21.74 3.55 2.20
N LYS A 136 21.60 2.84 3.33
CA LYS A 136 20.70 1.70 3.47
C LYS A 136 19.65 2.07 4.50
N VAL A 137 18.38 1.94 4.14
CA VAL A 137 17.27 2.32 5.00
C VAL A 137 16.24 1.21 5.00
N ASN A 138 16.00 0.65 6.17
CA ASN A 138 14.94 -0.28 6.46
C ASN A 138 13.70 0.49 6.90
N GLY A 139 12.54 0.08 6.41
CA GLY A 139 11.28 0.70 6.78
C GLY A 139 10.11 -0.26 6.72
N LEU A 140 8.93 0.27 7.05
CA LEU A 140 7.70 -0.49 7.12
C LEU A 140 6.72 0.04 6.09
N SER A 141 6.15 -0.86 5.29
CA SER A 141 4.97 -0.67 4.42
C SER A 141 4.97 0.48 3.39
N SER A 142 5.66 1.60 3.59
CA SER A 142 5.68 2.73 2.70
C SER A 142 6.99 3.50 2.76
N ILE A 143 7.34 4.10 1.64
CA ILE A 143 8.45 5.05 1.51
C ILE A 143 7.92 6.30 0.82
N GLU A 144 8.30 7.45 1.35
CA GLU A 144 7.99 8.76 0.76
C GLU A 144 9.25 9.60 0.63
N LEU A 145 9.40 10.24 -0.53
CA LEU A 145 10.56 11.00 -0.93
C LEU A 145 10.17 12.43 -1.26
N ILE A 146 10.78 13.39 -0.57
CA ILE A 146 10.46 14.82 -0.69
C ILE A 146 11.64 15.54 -1.36
N PRO A 147 11.51 15.94 -2.64
CA PRO A 147 12.58 16.57 -3.38
C PRO A 147 12.72 18.06 -3.03
N PHE A 148 13.95 18.58 -3.05
CA PHE A 148 14.27 20.01 -2.94
C PHE A 148 15.07 20.55 -4.14
N ALA A 149 15.48 19.67 -5.06
CA ALA A 149 16.33 20.03 -6.19
C ALA A 149 15.50 20.60 -7.34
N LYS A 150 15.98 21.70 -7.95
CA LYS A 150 15.31 22.30 -9.12
C LYS A 150 15.02 21.26 -10.20
N ASN A 151 16.04 20.46 -10.53
CA ASN A 151 15.89 19.30 -11.40
C ASN A 151 15.97 18.04 -10.54
N ASN A 152 14.91 17.22 -10.55
CA ASN A 152 14.89 15.98 -9.77
C ASN A 152 14.35 14.81 -10.60
N THR A 153 15.07 13.69 -10.54
CA THR A 153 14.59 12.40 -11.00
C THR A 153 14.59 11.43 -9.84
N VAL A 154 13.48 10.72 -9.63
CA VAL A 154 13.38 9.68 -8.60
C VAL A 154 13.02 8.38 -9.27
N ASN A 155 13.85 7.36 -9.11
CA ASN A 155 13.65 6.02 -9.65
C ASN A 155 13.63 5.02 -8.50
N LEU A 156 12.48 4.36 -8.32
CA LEU A 156 12.30 3.30 -7.34
C LEU A 156 11.93 1.99 -8.03
N GLN A 157 12.67 0.94 -7.71
CA GLN A 157 12.42 -0.40 -8.21
C GLN A 157 12.16 -1.37 -7.05
N SER A 158 11.20 -2.27 -7.22
CA SER A 158 11.01 -3.41 -6.32
C SER A 158 10.57 -4.66 -7.08
N LYS A 159 10.83 -5.82 -6.48
CA LYS A 159 10.23 -7.10 -6.91
C LYS A 159 8.82 -7.32 -6.34
N TRP A 160 8.35 -6.44 -5.45
CA TRP A 160 7.03 -6.56 -4.82
C TRP A 160 5.90 -6.38 -5.83
N PRO A 161 4.92 -7.30 -5.92
CA PRO A 161 3.94 -7.33 -7.01
C PRO A 161 2.85 -6.26 -6.91
N SER A 162 2.58 -5.74 -5.71
CA SER A 162 1.43 -4.87 -5.45
C SER A 162 1.86 -3.54 -4.83
N PRO A 163 2.34 -2.58 -5.65
CA PRO A 163 2.54 -1.20 -5.21
C PRO A 163 1.21 -0.43 -5.19
N SER A 164 1.08 0.49 -4.25
CA SER A 164 0.08 1.54 -4.21
C SER A 164 0.81 2.87 -4.17
N TYR A 165 0.65 3.69 -5.21
CA TYR A 165 1.30 5.00 -5.28
C TYR A 165 0.48 6.06 -4.55
N PHE A 166 1.16 6.93 -3.81
CA PHE A 166 0.54 8.04 -3.10
C PHE A 166 1.45 9.28 -3.15
N GLY A 167 0.99 10.38 -2.57
CA GLY A 167 1.69 11.66 -2.59
C GLY A 167 1.13 12.60 -3.66
N SER A 168 1.92 13.58 -4.07
CA SER A 168 1.43 14.69 -4.91
C SER A 168 1.64 14.48 -6.41
N ALA A 169 2.32 13.40 -6.82
CA ALA A 169 2.45 13.04 -8.23
C ALA A 169 2.53 11.52 -8.41
N LEU A 170 1.83 11.02 -9.43
CA LEU A 170 1.93 9.62 -9.85
C LEU A 170 3.22 9.40 -10.67
N PRO A 171 3.82 8.20 -10.61
CA PRO A 171 5.00 7.90 -11.41
C PRO A 171 4.68 7.73 -12.89
N ASN A 172 5.65 8.07 -13.73
CA ASN A 172 5.72 7.62 -15.12
C ASN A 172 6.11 6.14 -15.11
N GLN A 173 5.10 5.26 -15.16
CA GLN A 173 5.31 3.82 -14.99
C GLN A 173 5.77 3.16 -16.30
N LYS A 174 6.80 2.29 -16.19
CA LYS A 174 7.02 1.19 -17.13
C LYS A 174 6.67 -0.10 -16.40
N TYR A 175 5.67 -0.84 -16.89
CA TYR A 175 5.26 -2.11 -16.30
C TYR A 175 6.44 -3.08 -16.31
N ALA A 176 6.86 -3.54 -15.12
CA ALA A 176 7.82 -4.62 -14.98
C ALA A 176 7.07 -5.96 -15.05
N THR A 177 7.68 -7.00 -15.64
CA THR A 177 7.08 -8.34 -15.73
C THR A 177 6.84 -8.98 -14.37
N LYS A 178 7.64 -8.62 -13.36
CA LYS A 178 7.48 -8.99 -11.95
C LYS A 178 7.92 -7.81 -11.08
N GLY A 179 7.00 -7.27 -10.27
CA GLY A 179 7.27 -6.13 -9.40
C GLY A 179 6.91 -4.79 -10.05
N PHE A 180 7.60 -3.72 -9.65
CA PHE A 180 7.37 -2.38 -10.19
C PHE A 180 8.66 -1.61 -10.42
N ASN A 181 8.59 -0.70 -11.40
CA ASN A 181 9.59 0.34 -11.65
C ASN A 181 8.86 1.66 -11.81
N ALA A 182 9.07 2.56 -10.86
CA ALA A 182 8.39 3.85 -10.76
C ALA A 182 9.41 4.97 -10.91
N SER A 183 9.13 5.87 -11.84
CA SER A 183 9.98 7.03 -12.14
C SER A 183 9.18 8.32 -11.97
N TRP A 184 9.64 9.25 -11.16
CA TRP A 184 9.06 10.59 -11.01
C TRP A 184 10.05 11.65 -11.47
N SER A 185 9.51 12.71 -12.06
CA SER A 185 10.23 13.94 -12.37
C SER A 185 9.23 15.08 -12.34
N ASN A 186 9.27 15.88 -11.27
CA ASN A 186 8.43 17.07 -11.13
C ASN A 186 9.24 18.24 -10.51
N PRO A 187 9.79 19.13 -11.36
CA PRO A 187 10.50 20.33 -10.91
C PRO A 187 9.65 21.29 -10.08
N PHE A 188 8.33 21.37 -10.35
CA PHE A 188 7.43 22.30 -9.67
C PHE A 188 7.33 21.98 -8.17
N LEU A 189 7.10 20.70 -7.83
CA LEU A 189 7.01 20.26 -6.43
C LEU A 189 8.31 20.52 -5.66
N ALA A 190 9.46 20.29 -6.31
CA ALA A 190 10.75 20.48 -5.66
C ALA A 190 11.05 21.96 -5.40
N ASN A 191 10.65 22.86 -6.32
CA ASN A 191 10.78 24.30 -6.11
C ASN A 191 9.88 24.80 -4.97
N GLU A 192 8.63 24.34 -4.88
CA GLU A 192 7.74 24.69 -3.77
C GLU A 192 8.31 24.21 -2.42
N ASN A 193 8.72 22.94 -2.35
CA ASN A 193 9.33 22.38 -1.14
C ASN A 193 10.62 23.11 -0.72
N ALA A 194 11.44 23.52 -1.69
CA ALA A 194 12.66 24.29 -1.42
C ALA A 194 12.36 25.69 -0.86
N THR A 195 11.28 26.33 -1.31
CA THR A 195 10.82 27.60 -0.72
C THR A 195 10.34 27.40 0.71
N LEU A 196 9.50 26.40 0.96
CA LEU A 196 9.04 26.05 2.31
C LEU A 196 10.21 25.75 3.26
N LEU A 197 11.24 25.05 2.78
CA LEU A 197 12.45 24.75 3.56
C LEU A 197 13.20 26.04 3.93
N LYS A 198 13.41 26.94 2.97
CA LYS A 198 14.09 28.22 3.20
C LYS A 198 13.32 29.09 4.18
N ASP A 199 12.00 29.14 4.06
CA ASP A 199 11.14 29.93 4.95
C ASP A 199 11.18 29.41 6.38
N CYS A 200 11.12 28.09 6.57
CA CYS A 200 11.27 27.44 7.87
C CYS A 200 12.62 27.77 8.54
N LEU A 201 13.73 27.59 7.80
CA LEU A 201 15.07 27.71 8.37
C LEU A 201 15.56 29.16 8.52
N THR A 202 15.04 30.10 7.72
CA THR A 202 15.44 31.51 7.77
C THR A 202 14.66 32.29 8.83
N ASN A 203 13.36 32.04 8.96
CA ASN A 203 12.51 32.79 9.88
C ASN A 203 12.42 32.13 11.26
N GLN A 204 12.75 30.84 11.39
CA GLN A 204 12.66 30.06 12.63
C GLN A 204 11.32 30.21 13.39
N ILE A 205 10.25 30.57 12.68
CA ILE A 205 8.90 30.64 13.24
C ILE A 205 8.35 29.22 13.23
N SER A 206 7.89 28.72 14.39
CA SER A 206 7.32 27.37 14.55
C SER A 206 6.26 27.03 13.50
N ASP A 207 5.49 28.03 13.08
CA ASP A 207 4.40 27.88 12.11
C ASP A 207 4.94 27.62 10.69
N ALA A 208 6.07 28.22 10.32
CA ALA A 208 6.68 28.03 9.00
C ALA A 208 7.30 26.62 8.86
N CYS A 209 7.92 26.12 9.92
CA CYS A 209 8.41 24.73 9.94
C CYS A 209 7.27 23.71 10.05
N GLY A 210 6.19 24.05 10.77
CA GLY A 210 4.94 23.29 10.73
C GLY A 210 4.35 23.21 9.33
N ALA A 211 4.39 24.31 8.56
CA ALA A 211 3.96 24.32 7.17
C ALA A 211 4.82 23.40 6.28
N LEU A 212 6.14 23.34 6.47
CA LEU A 212 6.97 22.36 5.74
C LEU A 212 6.56 20.93 6.10
N ASN A 213 6.39 20.60 7.38
CA ASN A 213 6.07 19.23 7.78
C ASN A 213 4.69 18.78 7.28
N ASN A 214 3.71 19.69 7.24
CA ASN A 214 2.34 19.37 6.85
C ASN A 214 2.07 19.51 5.34
N ASN A 215 2.77 20.43 4.67
CA ASN A 215 2.51 20.77 3.27
C ASN A 215 3.63 20.35 2.31
N ALA A 216 4.74 19.79 2.80
CA ALA A 216 5.76 19.24 1.90
C ALA A 216 5.15 18.13 1.03
N ARG A 217 5.40 18.24 -0.27
CA ARG A 217 4.81 17.36 -1.27
C ARG A 217 5.83 16.34 -1.72
N GLY A 218 5.54 15.06 -1.52
CA GLY A 218 6.43 13.96 -1.84
C GLY A 218 5.91 13.02 -2.91
N TYR A 219 6.79 12.09 -3.30
CA TYR A 219 6.47 10.90 -4.07
C TYR A 219 6.45 9.70 -3.13
N GLY A 220 5.33 8.98 -3.10
CA GLY A 220 5.11 7.87 -2.17
C GLY A 220 4.85 6.55 -2.87
N VAL A 221 5.44 5.47 -2.34
CA VAL A 221 5.04 4.10 -2.65
C VAL A 221 4.69 3.37 -1.37
N LYS A 222 3.50 2.78 -1.34
CA LYS A 222 3.02 1.89 -0.29
C LYS A 222 2.98 0.47 -0.83
N LEU A 223 3.64 -0.43 -0.12
CA LEU A 223 3.60 -1.86 -0.35
C LEU A 223 2.35 -2.40 0.32
N ILE A 224 1.44 -2.95 -0.47
CA ILE A 224 0.21 -3.56 0.05
C ILE A 224 0.31 -5.08 -0.03
N ASN A 225 -0.29 -5.78 0.93
CA ASN A 225 -0.42 -7.22 0.88
C ASN A 225 -1.46 -7.57 -0.19
N GLY A 226 -1.07 -8.33 -1.20
CA GLY A 226 -1.95 -8.75 -2.29
C GLY A 226 -3.01 -9.78 -1.86
N ILE A 227 -3.01 -10.24 -0.60
CA ILE A 227 -4.07 -11.10 -0.08
C ILE A 227 -5.21 -10.21 0.37
N ASP A 228 -6.14 -10.01 -0.54
CA ASP A 228 -7.35 -9.25 -0.31
C ASP A 228 -8.21 -9.99 0.74
N ALA A 229 -8.48 -9.33 1.87
CA ALA A 229 -9.44 -9.83 2.86
C ALA A 229 -10.79 -10.16 2.20
N TYR A 230 -11.13 -9.47 1.11
CA TYR A 230 -12.27 -9.77 0.27
C TYR A 230 -12.22 -11.18 -0.35
N GLN A 231 -11.06 -11.62 -0.85
CA GLN A 231 -10.91 -12.98 -1.39
C GLN A 231 -11.03 -14.05 -0.30
N MET A 232 -10.52 -13.76 0.90
CA MET A 232 -10.70 -14.65 2.06
C MET A 232 -12.18 -14.74 2.43
N LEU A 233 -12.87 -13.60 2.55
CA LEU A 233 -14.30 -13.54 2.86
C LEU A 233 -15.14 -14.29 1.82
N GLN A 234 -14.83 -14.14 0.54
CA GLN A 234 -15.55 -14.82 -0.53
C GLN A 234 -15.43 -16.34 -0.42
N ARG A 235 -14.26 -16.87 0.01
CA ARG A 235 -14.08 -18.31 0.25
C ARG A 235 -14.85 -18.74 1.50
N THR A 236 -14.79 -17.97 2.58
CA THR A 236 -15.52 -18.26 3.82
C THR A 236 -17.03 -18.34 3.58
N ILE A 237 -17.62 -17.39 2.84
CA ILE A 237 -19.05 -17.39 2.53
C ILE A 237 -19.42 -18.63 1.68
N LYS A 238 -18.62 -18.96 0.67
CA LYS A 238 -18.84 -20.16 -0.16
C LYS A 238 -18.82 -21.45 0.66
N TYR A 239 -17.90 -21.56 1.61
CA TYR A 239 -17.82 -22.74 2.48
C TYR A 239 -18.91 -22.76 3.56
N ALA A 240 -19.30 -21.60 4.09
CA ALA A 240 -20.42 -21.50 5.04
C ALA A 240 -21.73 -22.01 4.41
N LEU A 241 -22.00 -21.64 3.15
CA LEU A 241 -23.14 -22.16 2.39
C LEU A 241 -23.06 -23.69 2.24
N LEU A 242 -21.88 -24.23 1.93
CA LEU A 242 -21.67 -25.68 1.81
C LEU A 242 -21.99 -26.41 3.14
N PHE A 243 -21.53 -25.87 4.27
CA PHE A 243 -21.82 -26.44 5.60
C PHE A 243 -23.31 -26.37 5.95
N LEU A 244 -23.99 -25.28 5.57
CA LEU A 244 -25.43 -25.16 5.77
C LEU A 244 -26.18 -26.20 4.95
N THR A 245 -25.88 -26.30 3.65
CA THR A 245 -26.51 -27.25 2.72
C THR A 245 -26.31 -28.70 3.15
N ILE A 246 -25.09 -29.09 3.55
CA ILE A 246 -24.84 -30.49 3.96
C ILE A 246 -25.58 -30.86 5.25
N THR A 247 -25.75 -29.90 6.18
CA THR A 247 -26.49 -30.14 7.42
C THR A 247 -27.98 -30.33 7.14
N PHE A 248 -28.59 -29.48 6.30
CA PHE A 248 -29.96 -29.66 5.84
C PHE A 248 -30.14 -30.95 5.04
N CYS A 249 -29.17 -31.29 4.18
CA CYS A 249 -29.19 -32.53 3.40
C CYS A 249 -29.15 -33.75 4.32
N ALA A 250 -28.33 -33.73 5.37
CA ALA A 250 -28.29 -34.80 6.37
C ALA A 250 -29.64 -34.95 7.09
N PHE A 251 -30.26 -33.85 7.54
CA PHE A 251 -31.60 -33.90 8.15
C PHE A 251 -32.67 -34.42 7.18
N PHE A 252 -32.64 -33.97 5.93
CA PHE A 252 -33.54 -34.45 4.88
C PHE A 252 -33.37 -35.95 4.61
N LEU A 253 -32.13 -36.44 4.60
CA LEU A 253 -31.83 -37.85 4.43
C LEU A 253 -32.36 -38.68 5.61
N PHE A 254 -32.19 -38.20 6.85
CA PHE A 254 -32.76 -38.85 8.04
C PHE A 254 -34.29 -38.85 8.03
N GLU A 255 -34.94 -37.75 7.64
CA GLU A 255 -36.42 -37.70 7.50
C GLU A 255 -36.91 -38.72 6.48
N THR A 256 -36.22 -38.83 5.34
CA THR A 256 -36.62 -39.73 4.24
C THR A 256 -36.43 -41.21 4.59
N LEU A 257 -35.36 -41.55 5.31
CA LEU A 257 -35.02 -42.94 5.63
C LEU A 257 -35.69 -43.46 6.91
N GLN A 258 -35.94 -42.61 7.91
CA GLN A 258 -36.42 -43.02 9.24
C GLN A 258 -37.86 -42.56 9.54
N ASP A 259 -38.52 -41.83 8.62
CA ASP A 259 -39.87 -41.27 8.77
C ASP A 259 -40.06 -40.45 10.08
N LEU A 260 -38.95 -39.94 10.62
CA LEU A 260 -38.94 -39.09 11.80
C LEU A 260 -39.41 -37.68 11.41
N ARG A 261 -40.61 -37.31 11.85
CA ARG A 261 -41.14 -35.94 11.69
C ARG A 261 -40.39 -34.97 12.60
N ILE A 262 -39.35 -34.33 12.07
CA ILE A 262 -38.68 -33.20 12.72
C ILE A 262 -39.62 -31.98 12.63
N HIS A 263 -40.00 -31.40 13.78
CA HIS A 263 -40.99 -30.33 13.83
C HIS A 263 -40.37 -29.00 13.32
N PRO A 264 -41.06 -28.20 12.47
CA PRO A 264 -40.50 -26.99 11.84
C PRO A 264 -39.83 -25.98 12.78
N ILE A 265 -40.21 -26.00 14.07
CA ILE A 265 -39.66 -25.12 15.10
C ILE A 265 -38.18 -25.41 15.41
N GLN A 266 -37.69 -26.60 15.08
CA GLN A 266 -36.28 -26.98 15.24
C GLN A 266 -35.39 -26.36 14.15
N TYR A 267 -35.95 -26.03 12.99
CA TYR A 267 -35.25 -25.27 11.95
C TYR A 267 -35.16 -23.78 12.30
N THR A 268 -36.20 -23.21 12.92
CA THR A 268 -36.18 -21.81 13.38
C THR A 268 -35.27 -21.58 14.59
N LEU A 269 -35.03 -22.60 15.42
CA LEU A 269 -34.17 -22.48 16.60
C LEU A 269 -32.68 -22.37 16.24
N PHE A 270 -32.29 -22.91 15.08
CA PHE A 270 -30.94 -22.73 14.54
C PHE A 270 -30.72 -21.27 14.07
N GLU A 271 -31.74 -20.67 13.46
CA GLU A 271 -31.73 -19.27 13.01
C GLU A 271 -31.76 -18.28 14.20
N SER A 272 -32.53 -18.57 15.26
CA SER A 272 -32.56 -17.72 16.47
C SER A 272 -31.28 -17.80 17.32
N SER A 273 -30.46 -18.84 17.15
CA SER A 273 -29.17 -18.98 17.83
C SER A 273 -28.05 -18.11 17.23
N GLN A 274 -28.22 -17.62 15.99
CA GLN A 274 -27.27 -16.73 15.32
C GLN A 274 -27.39 -15.25 15.74
N ASP A 275 -28.33 -14.92 16.65
CA ASP A 275 -28.61 -13.54 17.05
C ASP A 275 -27.64 -12.97 18.11
N GLN A 276 -26.49 -13.61 18.35
CA GLN A 276 -25.54 -13.20 19.39
C GLN A 276 -24.43 -12.24 18.94
N GLU A 277 -24.34 -11.84 17.67
CA GLU A 277 -23.34 -10.84 17.23
C GLU A 277 -23.96 -9.65 16.47
N PRO A 278 -24.34 -8.56 17.17
CA PRO A 278 -24.99 -7.39 16.56
C PRO A 278 -24.13 -6.66 15.50
N SER A 279 -22.83 -6.93 15.45
CA SER A 279 -21.86 -6.37 14.49
C SER A 279 -22.09 -6.86 13.05
N LEU A 280 -22.39 -8.16 12.88
CA LEU A 280 -22.55 -8.80 11.56
C LEU A 280 -23.89 -8.45 10.90
N LYS A 281 -24.95 -8.29 11.69
CA LYS A 281 -26.29 -7.84 11.23
C LYS A 281 -26.22 -6.45 10.59
N LYS A 282 -25.44 -5.54 11.18
CA LYS A 282 -25.24 -4.17 10.65
C LYS A 282 -24.53 -4.16 9.30
N LEU A 283 -23.54 -5.04 9.11
CA LEU A 283 -22.80 -5.18 7.85
C LEU A 283 -23.64 -5.82 6.73
N MET A 284 -24.45 -6.84 7.03
CA MET A 284 -25.36 -7.42 6.04
C MET A 284 -26.46 -6.45 5.62
N VAL A 285 -27.07 -5.72 6.57
CA VAL A 285 -28.12 -4.74 6.28
C VAL A 285 -27.60 -3.54 5.49
N SER A 286 -26.34 -3.12 5.71
CA SER A 286 -25.72 -2.05 4.92
C SER A 286 -25.29 -2.44 3.50
N ALA A 287 -25.18 -3.75 3.20
CA ALA A 287 -24.79 -4.24 1.87
C ALA A 287 -25.98 -4.45 0.91
N LEU A 288 -27.21 -4.51 1.44
CA LEU A 288 -28.45 -4.70 0.68
C LEU A 288 -28.79 -3.54 -0.30
N PRO A 289 -28.51 -2.25 -0.05
CA PRO A 289 -28.84 -1.17 -0.97
C PRO A 289 -27.95 -1.11 -2.23
N GLU A 290 -26.72 -1.63 -2.19
CA GLU A 290 -25.83 -1.65 -3.37
C GLU A 290 -26.18 -2.77 -4.36
N PHE A 291 -26.89 -3.82 -3.91
CA PHE A 291 -27.33 -4.92 -4.76
C PHE A 291 -28.53 -4.52 -5.64
N GLU A 292 -29.44 -3.69 -5.13
CA GLU A 292 -30.59 -3.19 -5.91
C GLU A 292 -30.20 -2.24 -7.04
N LEU A 293 -29.16 -1.42 -6.85
CA LEU A 293 -28.70 -0.46 -7.88
C LEU A 293 -27.97 -1.16 -9.04
N LYS A 294 -27.22 -2.25 -8.80
CA LYS A 294 -26.61 -3.05 -9.87
C LYS A 294 -27.62 -3.92 -10.63
N HIS A 295 -28.72 -4.33 -9.99
CA HIS A 295 -29.76 -5.11 -10.65
C HIS A 295 -30.56 -4.30 -11.69
N LYS A 296 -30.74 -2.98 -11.47
CA LYS A 296 -31.37 -2.06 -12.44
C LYS A 296 -30.47 -1.71 -13.63
N ALA A 297 -29.14 -1.68 -13.46
CA ALA A 297 -28.21 -1.42 -14.57
C ALA A 297 -28.04 -2.64 -15.51
N LEU A 298 -28.11 -3.86 -14.96
CA LEU A 298 -27.97 -5.10 -15.75
C LEU A 298 -29.26 -5.51 -16.49
N THR A 299 -30.42 -5.02 -16.07
CA THR A 299 -31.70 -5.29 -16.74
C THR A 299 -31.93 -4.46 -18.01
N GLN A 300 -31.18 -3.36 -18.21
CA GLN A 300 -31.24 -2.55 -19.43
C GLN A 300 -30.35 -3.11 -20.57
N TRP A 301 -29.33 -3.92 -20.26
CA TRP A 301 -28.37 -4.45 -21.25
C TRP A 301 -28.65 -5.91 -21.66
N SER A 302 -29.56 -6.61 -20.97
CA SER A 302 -29.82 -8.06 -21.14
C SER A 302 -30.93 -8.41 -22.14
N LYS A 303 -31.40 -7.51 -23.01
CA LYS A 303 -32.46 -7.85 -23.98
C LYS A 303 -31.95 -8.51 -25.28
N ASN A 304 -30.64 -8.45 -25.59
CA ASN A 304 -30.13 -8.95 -26.87
C ASN A 304 -29.33 -10.27 -26.84
N ASP A 305 -28.89 -10.79 -25.69
CA ASP A 305 -28.02 -11.99 -25.65
C ASP A 305 -28.64 -13.25 -25.02
N VAL A 306 -29.92 -13.21 -24.63
CA VAL A 306 -30.59 -14.33 -23.94
C VAL A 306 -31.00 -15.48 -24.89
N SER A 307 -31.00 -15.27 -26.21
CA SER A 307 -31.36 -16.33 -27.18
C SER A 307 -30.27 -17.38 -27.41
N HIS A 308 -29.00 -17.08 -27.11
CA HIS A 308 -27.88 -18.01 -27.35
C HIS A 308 -27.49 -18.88 -26.14
N PHE A 309 -27.90 -18.53 -24.92
CA PHE A 309 -27.54 -19.29 -23.71
C PHE A 309 -28.57 -20.35 -23.31
N TYR A 310 -29.83 -20.22 -23.74
CA TYR A 310 -30.90 -21.19 -23.44
C TYR A 310 -30.84 -22.49 -24.25
N ALA A 311 -29.98 -22.58 -25.28
CA ALA A 311 -29.88 -23.78 -26.12
C ALA A 311 -28.99 -24.89 -25.52
N ASN A 312 -28.08 -24.58 -24.58
CA ASN A 312 -27.04 -25.52 -24.14
C ASN A 312 -27.18 -26.03 -22.69
N SER A 313 -28.10 -25.48 -21.88
CA SER A 313 -28.36 -25.95 -20.51
C SER A 313 -29.42 -27.05 -20.42
N ASN A 314 -30.29 -27.17 -21.44
CA ASN A 314 -31.32 -28.21 -21.50
C ASN A 314 -30.79 -29.61 -21.85
N GLN A 315 -29.60 -29.74 -22.46
CA GLN A 315 -29.03 -31.06 -22.76
C GLN A 315 -28.34 -31.72 -21.55
N THR A 316 -27.79 -30.94 -20.62
CA THR A 316 -27.06 -31.47 -19.45
C THR A 316 -27.98 -31.88 -18.31
N ILE A 317 -29.12 -31.20 -18.14
CA ILE A 317 -30.11 -31.51 -17.10
C ILE A 317 -30.98 -32.71 -17.51
N VAL A 318 -31.26 -32.89 -18.79
CA VAL A 318 -32.01 -34.05 -19.31
C VAL A 318 -31.14 -35.33 -19.30
N SER A 319 -29.81 -35.25 -19.48
CA SER A 319 -28.93 -36.43 -19.43
C SER A 319 -28.70 -36.96 -18.01
N LEU A 320 -28.64 -36.09 -17.00
CA LEU A 320 -28.54 -36.47 -15.59
C LEU A 320 -29.86 -37.05 -15.05
N GLY A 321 -31.01 -36.54 -15.51
CA GLY A 321 -32.32 -37.10 -15.17
C GLY A 321 -32.58 -38.48 -15.78
N SER A 322 -32.10 -38.73 -17.01
CA SER A 322 -32.25 -40.03 -17.68
C SER A 322 -31.25 -41.10 -17.18
N LEU A 323 -30.06 -40.71 -16.71
CA LEU A 323 -29.13 -41.65 -16.05
C LEU A 323 -29.65 -42.13 -14.68
N LEU A 324 -30.34 -41.29 -13.93
CA LEU A 324 -30.95 -41.66 -12.65
C LEU A 324 -32.18 -42.56 -12.84
N LEU A 325 -32.98 -42.32 -13.90
CA LEU A 325 -34.13 -43.16 -14.26
C LEU A 325 -33.75 -44.55 -14.80
N ALA A 326 -32.61 -44.69 -15.49
CA ALA A 326 -32.15 -45.98 -16.02
C ALA A 326 -31.53 -46.91 -14.95
N SER A 327 -31.11 -46.39 -13.79
CA SER A 327 -30.52 -47.19 -12.71
C SER A 327 -31.54 -47.93 -11.83
N HIS A 328 -32.84 -47.71 -12.06
CA HIS A 328 -33.91 -48.14 -11.15
C HIS A 328 -34.96 -49.07 -11.79
N GLU A 329 -34.62 -49.83 -12.84
CA GLU A 329 -35.49 -50.91 -13.36
C GLU A 329 -35.27 -52.28 -12.70
N GLY A 330 -34.38 -52.39 -11.70
CA GLY A 330 -34.00 -53.70 -11.12
C GLY A 330 -34.64 -54.10 -9.79
N LEU A 331 -35.29 -53.19 -9.04
CA LEU A 331 -35.75 -53.47 -7.68
C LEU A 331 -37.15 -52.92 -7.45
N GLY A 332 -38.13 -53.84 -7.42
CA GLY A 332 -39.52 -53.54 -7.15
C GLY A 332 -39.74 -53.05 -5.73
N PHE A 333 -39.98 -51.75 -5.58
CA PHE A 333 -40.62 -51.15 -4.40
C PHE A 333 -41.55 -50.05 -4.89
N ASP A 334 -42.83 -50.41 -5.02
CA ASP A 334 -43.91 -49.52 -5.41
C ASP A 334 -44.45 -48.82 -4.16
N PHE A 335 -43.81 -47.73 -3.74
CA PHE A 335 -44.38 -46.82 -2.74
C PHE A 335 -43.93 -45.37 -2.99
N ASN A 336 -44.90 -44.50 -3.23
CA ASN A 336 -44.85 -43.05 -3.01
C ASN A 336 -44.12 -42.12 -4.01
N ARG A 337 -44.25 -42.38 -5.33
CA ARG A 337 -43.81 -41.45 -6.40
C ARG A 337 -44.40 -40.03 -6.30
N GLN A 338 -45.64 -39.89 -5.83
CA GLN A 338 -46.34 -38.59 -5.79
C GLN A 338 -45.84 -37.66 -4.67
N ARG A 339 -45.45 -38.20 -3.52
CA ARG A 339 -44.93 -37.41 -2.38
C ARG A 339 -43.54 -36.85 -2.64
N LEU A 340 -42.70 -37.60 -3.35
CA LEU A 340 -41.34 -37.19 -3.72
C LEU A 340 -41.36 -36.03 -4.72
N LEU A 341 -42.25 -36.10 -5.72
CA LEU A 341 -42.45 -35.01 -6.69
C LEU A 341 -43.01 -33.74 -6.02
N GLN A 342 -43.93 -33.87 -5.06
CA GLN A 342 -44.49 -32.72 -4.35
C GLN A 342 -43.45 -32.03 -3.45
N LYS A 343 -42.57 -32.80 -2.79
CA LYS A 343 -41.48 -32.25 -1.96
C LYS A 343 -40.35 -31.62 -2.79
N LEU A 344 -40.05 -32.14 -3.97
CA LEU A 344 -39.06 -31.56 -4.90
C LEU A 344 -39.51 -30.20 -5.46
N ILE A 345 -40.80 -30.04 -5.78
CA ILE A 345 -41.35 -28.78 -6.30
C ILE A 345 -41.33 -27.67 -5.22
N LEU A 346 -41.56 -28.03 -3.96
CA LEU A 346 -41.46 -27.12 -2.82
C LEU A 346 -40.01 -26.72 -2.46
N PHE A 347 -39.01 -27.46 -2.93
CA PHE A 347 -37.59 -27.18 -2.66
C PHE A 347 -36.95 -26.30 -3.76
N SER A 348 -37.61 -26.14 -4.91
CA SER A 348 -37.13 -25.35 -6.06
C SER A 348 -37.74 -23.95 -6.17
N ALA A 349 -38.67 -23.60 -5.29
CA ALA A 349 -39.27 -22.26 -5.16
C ALA A 349 -38.77 -21.64 -3.85
#